data_AF-A0A7Y5ED97-F1
#
_entry.id   AF-A0A7Y5ED97-F1
#
_cell.length_a   1.000
_cell.length_b   1.000
_cell.length_c   1.000
_cell.angle_alpha   90.00
_cell.angle_beta   90.00
_cell.angle_gamma   90.00
#
_symmetry.space_group_name_H-M   'P 1'
#
loop_
_entity.id
_entity.type
_entity.pdbx_description
1 polymer ?
#
loop_
_entity_poly.entity_id
_entity_poly.type
_entity_poly.pdbx_seq_one_letter_code
_entity_poly.pdbx_strand_id
1 'polypeptide(L)'
;MTNNIYLEVLKSNGALISYCDHFPGNTAQHEYVEATQAELAWLNHYEDNVLPAGMVVTLSDLLDYRAKAKNSAQLQAKLTGARVEYGKALLAQKNLKSELDTLLDNAAKERGITRAELIVALEARKSAVQSCNSTSNTQLPIADDRFRESIADMFKHPRKYQLPRKK
;
A
#
# COMPACT_ATOMS: atom_id res chain seq x y z
N MET A 1 4.69 41.14 10.89
CA MET A 1 3.52 42.02 10.99
C MET A 1 2.36 41.25 10.39
N THR A 2 1.40 40.84 11.20
CA THR A 2 0.21 40.13 10.75
C THR A 2 -0.75 41.15 10.14
N ASN A 3 -0.69 41.30 8.81
CA ASN A 3 -1.68 42.06 8.06
C ASN A 3 -2.97 41.25 8.07
N ASN A 4 -3.77 41.43 9.12
CA ASN A 4 -5.08 40.80 9.22
C ASN A 4 -6.02 41.53 8.26
N ILE A 5 -6.45 40.82 7.21
CA ILE A 5 -7.41 41.33 6.25
C ILE A 5 -8.80 40.94 6.75
N TYR A 6 -9.75 41.86 6.69
CA TYR A 6 -11.13 41.61 7.06
C TYR A 6 -12.00 41.74 5.83
N LEU A 7 -12.73 40.68 5.50
CA LEU A 7 -13.70 40.67 4.41
C LEU A 7 -15.04 41.17 4.94
N GLU A 8 -15.60 42.16 4.27
CA GLU A 8 -16.93 42.68 4.51
C GLU A 8 -17.97 41.78 3.86
N VAL A 9 -18.84 41.21 4.70
CA VAL A 9 -19.88 40.26 4.31
C VAL A 9 -21.25 40.87 4.58
N LEU A 10 -22.13 40.85 3.59
CA LEU A 10 -23.50 41.30 3.77
C LEU A 10 -24.31 40.24 4.53
N LYS A 11 -24.94 40.62 5.65
CA LYS A 11 -25.71 39.67 6.48
C LYS A 11 -26.97 39.12 5.80
N SER A 12 -27.51 39.81 4.80
CA SER A 12 -28.76 39.41 4.13
C SER A 12 -28.60 38.19 3.23
N ASN A 13 -27.44 38.02 2.60
CA ASN A 13 -27.18 36.99 1.60
C ASN A 13 -25.80 36.33 1.70
N GLY A 14 -24.93 36.78 2.63
CA GLY A 14 -23.58 36.27 2.79
C GLY A 14 -22.61 36.66 1.67
N ALA A 15 -22.95 37.65 0.85
CA ALA A 15 -22.11 38.11 -0.25
C ALA A 15 -20.88 38.87 0.29
N LEU A 16 -19.71 38.58 -0.28
CA LEU A 16 -18.49 39.34 -0.03
C LEU A 16 -18.54 40.63 -0.86
N ILE A 17 -18.44 41.78 -0.19
CA ILE A 17 -18.58 43.10 -0.84
C ILE A 17 -17.24 43.79 -1.00
N SER A 18 -16.41 43.75 0.04
CA SER A 18 -15.16 44.49 0.11
C SER A 18 -14.19 43.85 1.10
N TYR A 19 -12.97 44.35 1.17
CA TYR A 19 -12.00 43.98 2.19
C TYR A 19 -11.37 45.22 2.83
N CYS A 20 -10.94 45.10 4.08
CA CYS A 20 -10.35 46.17 4.87
C CYS A 20 -9.13 45.66 5.65
N ASP A 21 -8.11 46.49 5.81
CA ASP A 21 -6.87 46.15 6.54
C ASP A 21 -7.00 46.34 8.06
N HIS A 22 -8.16 46.81 8.53
CA HIS A 22 -8.48 46.95 9.95
C HIS A 22 -9.90 46.46 10.21
N PHE A 23 -10.17 45.95 11.42
CA PHE A 23 -11.51 45.55 11.82
C PHE A 23 -12.35 46.78 12.16
N PRO A 24 -13.38 47.15 11.36
CA PRO A 24 -14.17 48.34 11.62
C PRO A 24 -15.31 48.10 12.63
N GLY A 25 -15.51 46.85 13.08
CA GLY A 25 -16.62 46.44 13.95
C GLY A 25 -17.85 45.98 13.17
N ASN A 26 -18.56 44.98 13.70
CA ASN A 26 -19.77 44.45 13.05
C ASN A 26 -20.91 45.46 13.12
N THR A 27 -21.59 45.69 12.00
CA THR A 27 -22.74 46.58 11.92
C THR A 27 -24.04 45.77 11.80
N ALA A 28 -25.19 46.46 11.76
CA ALA A 28 -26.49 45.80 11.57
C ALA A 28 -26.59 45.11 10.20
N GLN A 29 -25.87 45.62 9.19
CA GLN A 29 -25.95 45.16 7.79
C GLN A 29 -24.75 44.31 7.39
N HIS A 30 -23.58 44.57 7.96
CA HIS A 30 -22.32 43.95 7.56
C HIS A 30 -21.67 43.17 8.71
N GLU A 31 -21.08 42.03 8.36
CA GLU A 31 -20.25 41.20 9.21
C GLU A 31 -18.83 41.18 8.64
N TYR A 32 -17.83 41.32 9.49
CA TYR A 32 -16.43 41.31 9.05
C TYR A 32 -15.77 39.99 9.46
N VAL A 33 -15.29 39.25 8.47
CA VAL A 33 -14.64 37.95 8.66
C VAL A 33 -13.15 38.09 8.38
N GLU A 34 -12.32 37.66 9.33
CA GLU A 34 -10.87 37.65 9.14
C GLU A 34 -10.50 36.67 8.00
N ALA A 35 -9.63 37.14 7.10
CA ALA A 35 -9.10 36.40 5.97
C ALA A 35 -7.58 36.57 5.84
N THR A 36 -6.96 35.60 5.19
CA THR A 36 -5.53 35.62 4.90
C THR A 36 -5.25 36.17 3.50
N GLN A 37 -4.03 36.65 3.25
CA GLN A 37 -3.60 37.12 1.92
C GLN A 37 -3.81 36.06 0.82
N ALA A 38 -3.64 34.77 1.15
CA ALA A 38 -3.84 33.67 0.21
C ALA A 38 -5.33 33.49 -0.16
N GLU A 39 -6.24 33.73 0.78
CA GLU A 39 -7.68 33.70 0.54
C GLU A 39 -8.11 34.89 -0.33
N LEU A 40 -7.55 36.08 -0.09
CA LEU A 40 -7.81 37.25 -0.93
C LEU A 40 -7.31 37.06 -2.38
N ALA A 41 -6.12 36.48 -2.55
CA ALA A 41 -5.62 36.14 -3.89
C ALA A 41 -6.51 35.09 -4.59
N TRP A 42 -7.02 34.12 -3.85
CA TRP A 42 -7.97 33.14 -4.38
C TRP A 42 -9.29 33.80 -4.80
N LEU A 43 -9.85 34.69 -3.97
CA LEU A 43 -11.07 35.45 -4.28
C LEU A 43 -10.92 36.26 -5.57
N ASN A 44 -9.84 37.05 -5.69
CA ASN A 44 -9.58 37.85 -6.89
C ASN A 44 -9.50 36.96 -8.15
N HIS A 45 -8.77 35.85 -8.07
CA HIS A 45 -8.68 34.92 -9.20
C HIS A 45 -10.04 34.26 -9.52
N TYR A 46 -10.85 33.96 -8.51
CA TYR A 46 -12.14 33.29 -8.65
C TYR A 46 -13.18 34.22 -9.31
N GLU A 47 -13.19 35.50 -8.93
CA GLU A 47 -13.99 36.53 -9.60
C GLU A 47 -13.60 36.72 -11.07
N ASP A 48 -12.29 36.83 -11.35
CA ASP A 48 -11.81 37.13 -12.71
C ASP A 48 -11.96 35.97 -13.69
N ASN A 49 -11.87 34.71 -13.22
CA ASN A 49 -11.70 33.55 -14.10
C ASN A 49 -12.77 32.47 -13.99
N VAL A 50 -13.55 32.45 -12.90
CA VAL A 50 -14.47 31.34 -12.61
C VAL A 50 -15.91 31.81 -12.57
N LEU A 51 -16.18 32.98 -12.00
CA LEU A 51 -17.53 33.49 -11.89
C LEU A 51 -18.03 34.10 -13.22
N PRO A 52 -19.23 33.70 -13.69
CA PRO A 52 -19.92 34.42 -14.75
C PRO A 52 -20.20 35.86 -14.34
N ALA A 53 -20.22 36.77 -15.31
CA ALA A 53 -20.53 38.18 -15.07
C ALA A 53 -21.86 38.33 -14.30
N GLY A 54 -21.80 38.98 -13.13
CA GLY A 54 -22.96 39.24 -12.25
C GLY A 54 -23.14 38.24 -11.10
N MET A 55 -22.28 37.23 -10.96
CA MET A 55 -22.21 36.39 -9.75
C MET A 55 -21.25 37.01 -8.74
N VAL A 56 -21.60 36.92 -7.45
CA VAL A 56 -20.80 37.47 -6.34
C VAL A 56 -20.32 36.30 -5.48
N VAL A 57 -19.06 36.34 -5.05
CA VAL A 57 -18.52 35.32 -4.14
C VAL A 57 -19.20 35.42 -2.79
N THR A 58 -19.58 34.27 -2.22
CA THR A 58 -20.20 34.23 -0.90
C THR A 58 -19.24 33.71 0.16
N LEU A 59 -19.58 33.97 1.42
CA LEU A 59 -18.85 33.42 2.57
C LEU A 59 -18.80 31.88 2.55
N SER A 60 -19.82 31.22 2.00
CA SER A 60 -19.87 29.75 1.87
C SER A 60 -18.76 29.25 0.94
N ASP A 61 -18.52 29.94 -0.18
CA ASP A 61 -17.47 29.57 -1.14
C ASP A 61 -16.07 29.65 -0.49
N LEU A 62 -15.86 30.67 0.35
CA LEU A 62 -14.62 30.84 1.10
C LEU A 62 -14.44 29.76 2.19
N LEU A 63 -15.52 29.35 2.86
CA LEU A 63 -15.47 28.24 3.81
C LEU A 63 -15.17 26.91 3.11
N ASP A 64 -15.73 26.68 1.93
CA ASP A 64 -15.43 25.52 1.10
C ASP A 64 -13.96 25.51 0.64
N TYR A 65 -13.43 26.67 0.24
CA TYR A 65 -12.01 26.82 -0.08
C TYR A 65 -11.14 26.47 1.13
N ARG A 66 -11.46 27.00 2.32
CA ARG A 66 -10.75 26.68 3.57
C ARG A 66 -10.75 25.18 3.87
N ALA A 67 -11.89 24.52 3.69
CA ALA A 67 -12.01 23.07 3.88
C ALA A 67 -11.12 22.30 2.88
N LYS A 68 -11.15 22.70 1.60
CA LYS A 68 -10.32 22.09 0.54
C LYS A 68 -8.82 22.32 0.78
N ALA A 69 -8.42 23.52 1.21
CA ALA A 69 -7.03 23.85 1.52
C ALA A 69 -6.48 23.05 2.71
N LYS A 70 -7.29 22.83 3.75
CA LYS A 70 -6.91 21.94 4.87
C LYS A 70 -6.72 20.50 4.40
N ASN A 71 -7.64 20.01 3.56
CA ASN A 71 -7.55 18.66 3.01
C ASN A 71 -6.32 18.48 2.11
N SER A 72 -6.01 19.46 1.26
CA SER A 72 -4.83 19.40 0.39
C SER A 72 -3.53 19.43 1.19
N ALA A 73 -3.43 20.25 2.25
CA ALA A 73 -2.28 20.27 3.14
C ALA A 73 -2.09 18.92 3.85
N GLN A 74 -3.17 18.31 4.35
CA GLN A 74 -3.12 16.97 4.95
C GLN A 74 -2.68 15.90 3.95
N LEU A 75 -3.17 15.96 2.70
CA LEU A 75 -2.77 15.04 1.64
C LEU A 75 -1.30 15.21 1.27
N GLN A 76 -0.81 16.46 1.19
CA GLN A 76 0.61 16.72 0.96
C GLN A 76 1.48 16.17 2.09
N ALA A 77 1.07 16.34 3.36
CA ALA A 77 1.77 15.78 4.50
C ALA A 77 1.82 14.24 4.48
N LYS A 78 0.72 13.58 4.08
CA LYS A 78 0.69 12.12 3.88
C LYS A 78 1.61 11.69 2.75
N LEU A 79 1.62 12.43 1.64
CA LEU A 79 2.46 12.13 0.47
C LEU A 79 3.95 12.29 0.78
N THR A 80 4.34 13.33 1.51
CA THR A 80 5.73 13.52 1.95
C THR A 80 6.16 12.42 2.91
N GLY A 81 5.30 12.03 3.86
CA GLY A 81 5.55 10.88 4.75
C GLY A 81 5.80 9.59 3.96
N ALA A 82 4.90 9.25 3.03
CA ALA A 82 5.02 8.06 2.20
C ALA A 82 6.29 8.06 1.33
N ARG A 83 6.70 9.23 0.79
CA ARG A 83 7.95 9.36 0.02
C ARG A 83 9.19 9.08 0.88
N VAL A 84 9.20 9.56 2.12
CA VAL A 84 10.32 9.31 3.04
C VAL A 84 10.41 7.82 3.38
N GLU A 85 9.29 7.17 3.68
CA GLU A 85 9.25 5.73 3.95
C GLU A 85 9.71 4.91 2.73
N TYR A 86 9.23 5.27 1.53
CA TYR A 86 9.67 4.64 0.30
C TYR A 86 11.19 4.79 0.08
N GLY A 87 11.74 5.98 0.31
CA GLY A 87 13.18 6.22 0.24
C GLY A 87 13.98 5.35 1.20
N LYS A 88 13.51 5.20 2.45
CA LYS A 88 14.13 4.30 3.44
C LYS A 88 14.07 2.84 3.01
N ALA A 89 12.93 2.37 2.51
CA ALA A 89 12.75 1.02 2.02
C ALA A 89 13.68 0.70 0.84
N LEU A 90 13.85 1.66 -0.08
CA LEU A 90 14.73 1.51 -1.24
C LEU A 90 16.21 1.43 -0.83
N LEU A 91 16.64 2.23 0.15
CA LEU A 91 17.99 2.12 0.72
C LEU A 91 18.21 0.79 1.42
N ALA A 92 17.25 0.34 2.22
CA ALA A 92 17.31 -0.97 2.89
C ALA A 92 17.39 -2.11 1.86
N GLN A 93 16.60 -2.06 0.79
CA GLN A 93 16.65 -3.03 -0.30
C GLN A 93 18.03 -3.06 -0.98
N LYS A 94 18.63 -1.89 -1.23
CA LYS A 94 19.97 -1.80 -1.83
C LYS A 94 21.03 -2.44 -0.92
N ASN A 95 20.98 -2.17 0.37
CA ASN A 95 21.91 -2.76 1.35
C ASN A 95 21.76 -4.28 1.44
N LEU A 96 20.52 -4.79 1.54
CA LEU A 96 20.23 -6.22 1.54
C LEU A 96 20.72 -6.90 0.27
N LYS A 97 20.57 -6.24 -0.88
CA LYS A 97 21.08 -6.78 -2.15
C LYS A 97 22.60 -6.89 -2.16
N SER A 98 23.31 -5.88 -1.66
CA SER A 98 24.78 -5.95 -1.55
C SER A 98 25.27 -7.01 -0.56
N GLU A 99 24.56 -7.19 0.56
CA GLU A 99 24.87 -8.26 1.52
C GLU A 99 24.67 -9.64 0.89
N LEU A 100 23.55 -9.83 0.17
CA LEU A 100 23.28 -11.07 -0.56
C LEU A 100 24.34 -11.35 -1.63
N ASP A 101 24.74 -10.34 -2.39
CA ASP A 101 25.79 -10.47 -3.39
C ASP A 101 27.11 -10.93 -2.74
N THR A 102 27.47 -10.33 -1.62
CA THR A 102 28.69 -10.68 -0.86
C THR A 102 28.63 -12.11 -0.32
N LEU A 103 27.47 -12.54 0.21
CA LEU A 103 27.25 -13.91 0.68
C LEU A 103 27.37 -14.92 -0.46
N LEU A 104 26.78 -14.63 -1.63
CA LEU A 104 26.88 -15.49 -2.81
C LEU A 104 28.31 -15.61 -3.31
N ASP A 105 29.06 -14.50 -3.33
CA ASP A 105 30.46 -14.50 -3.75
C ASP A 105 31.35 -15.30 -2.79
N ASN A 106 31.15 -15.17 -1.48
CA ASN A 106 31.88 -15.95 -0.48
C ASN A 106 31.53 -17.45 -0.58
N ALA A 107 30.24 -17.77 -0.70
CA ALA A 107 29.76 -19.14 -0.86
C ALA A 107 30.23 -19.81 -2.16
N ALA A 108 30.44 -19.04 -3.22
CA ALA A 108 31.00 -19.52 -4.49
C ALA A 108 32.50 -19.81 -4.34
N LYS A 109 33.25 -18.88 -3.71
CA LYS A 109 34.69 -19.03 -3.41
C LYS A 109 34.98 -20.25 -2.54
N GLU A 110 34.21 -20.47 -1.47
CA GLU A 110 34.35 -21.65 -0.60
C GLU A 110 34.22 -22.98 -1.34
N ARG A 111 33.43 -22.98 -2.42
CA ARG A 111 33.16 -24.17 -3.25
C ARG A 111 34.04 -24.24 -4.50
N GLY A 112 34.88 -23.22 -4.75
CA GLY A 112 35.72 -23.14 -5.95
C GLY A 112 34.92 -23.05 -7.26
N ILE A 113 33.67 -22.58 -7.21
CA ILE A 113 32.79 -22.45 -8.38
C ILE A 113 32.47 -20.98 -8.66
N THR A 114 31.94 -20.70 -9.84
CA THR A 114 31.46 -19.36 -10.18
C THR A 114 30.11 -19.06 -9.51
N ARG A 115 29.81 -17.78 -9.32
CA ARG A 115 28.52 -17.35 -8.76
C ARG A 115 27.32 -17.84 -9.59
N ALA A 116 27.45 -17.86 -10.92
CA ALA A 116 26.40 -18.34 -11.81
C ALA A 116 26.10 -19.83 -11.58
N GLU A 117 27.13 -20.65 -11.46
CA GLU A 117 27.00 -22.09 -11.17
C GLU A 117 26.37 -22.34 -9.80
N LEU A 118 26.74 -21.53 -8.79
CA LEU A 118 26.11 -21.61 -7.47
C LEU A 118 24.61 -21.30 -7.54
N ILE A 119 24.19 -20.28 -8.28
CA ILE A 119 22.78 -19.92 -8.45
C ILE A 119 22.01 -21.07 -9.12
N VAL A 120 22.53 -21.63 -10.20
CA VAL A 120 21.93 -22.78 -10.89
C VAL A 120 21.79 -23.99 -9.94
N ALA A 121 22.82 -24.27 -9.13
CA ALA A 121 22.77 -25.35 -8.15
C ALA A 121 21.72 -25.11 -7.05
N LEU A 122 21.56 -23.87 -6.59
CA LEU A 122 20.54 -23.50 -5.62
C LEU A 122 19.12 -23.61 -6.20
N GLU A 123 18.92 -23.20 -7.46
CA GLU A 123 17.64 -23.34 -8.17
C GLU A 123 17.27 -24.81 -8.41
N ALA A 124 18.24 -25.63 -8.82
CA ALA A 124 18.06 -27.07 -8.97
C ALA A 124 17.69 -27.72 -7.63
N ARG A 125 18.36 -27.35 -6.53
CA ARG A 125 18.06 -27.84 -5.18
C ARG A 125 16.68 -27.40 -4.71
N LYS A 126 16.29 -26.15 -4.93
CA LYS A 126 14.96 -25.63 -4.59
C LYS A 126 13.87 -26.43 -5.32
N SER A 127 14.06 -26.67 -6.60
CA SER A 127 13.13 -27.44 -7.44
C SER A 127 13.01 -28.90 -6.97
N ALA A 128 14.14 -29.52 -6.60
CA ALA A 128 14.16 -30.88 -6.05
C ALA A 128 13.40 -30.98 -4.71
N VAL A 129 13.58 -30.00 -3.80
CA VAL A 129 12.86 -29.96 -2.51
C VAL A 129 11.36 -29.77 -2.72
N GLN A 130 10.95 -28.92 -3.66
CA GLN A 130 9.53 -28.72 -3.99
C GLN A 130 8.90 -29.97 -4.62
N SER A 131 9.64 -30.71 -5.44
CA SER A 131 9.21 -31.98 -6.01
C SER A 131 9.02 -33.07 -4.93
N CYS A 132 9.97 -33.22 -3.99
CA CYS A 132 9.87 -34.17 -2.88
C CYS A 132 8.69 -33.88 -1.91
N ASN A 133 8.36 -32.60 -1.70
CA ASN A 133 7.17 -32.24 -0.93
C ASN A 133 5.86 -32.56 -1.66
N SER A 134 5.89 -32.66 -2.99
CA SER A 134 4.71 -32.97 -3.81
C SER A 134 4.48 -34.48 -3.96
N THR A 135 5.54 -35.29 -3.94
CA THR A 135 5.47 -36.77 -4.02
C THR A 135 5.15 -37.45 -2.69
N SER A 136 5.15 -36.71 -1.58
CA SER A 136 4.68 -37.22 -0.27
C SER A 136 3.17 -37.48 -0.21
N ASN A 137 2.39 -37.07 -1.22
CA ASN A 137 0.94 -37.29 -1.32
C ASN A 137 0.53 -38.33 -2.36
N THR A 138 1.44 -39.19 -2.84
CA THR A 138 1.01 -40.46 -3.44
C THR A 138 0.54 -41.39 -2.33
N GLN A 139 -0.73 -41.24 -1.96
CA GLN A 139 -1.51 -42.28 -1.32
C GLN A 139 -1.28 -43.56 -2.13
N LEU A 140 -0.60 -44.54 -1.52
CA LEU A 140 -0.48 -45.90 -2.08
C LEU A 140 -1.87 -46.30 -2.57
N PRO A 141 -2.01 -46.85 -3.80
CA PRO A 141 -3.32 -47.18 -4.34
C PRO A 141 -4.02 -48.01 -3.29
N ILE A 142 -5.18 -47.49 -2.85
CA ILE A 142 -6.04 -48.07 -1.82
C ILE A 142 -5.96 -49.57 -2.02
N ALA A 143 -5.34 -50.27 -1.07
CA ALA A 143 -5.30 -51.72 -1.09
C ALA A 143 -6.76 -52.15 -1.11
N ASP A 144 -7.24 -52.53 -2.30
CA ASP A 144 -8.59 -53.04 -2.57
C ASP A 144 -8.97 -53.92 -1.39
N ASP A 145 -10.16 -53.77 -0.81
CA ASP A 145 -10.55 -54.56 0.37
C ASP A 145 -10.38 -56.08 0.13
N ARG A 146 -10.49 -56.50 -1.13
CA ARG A 146 -10.16 -57.84 -1.61
C ARG A 146 -8.72 -58.29 -1.34
N PHE A 147 -7.73 -57.40 -1.43
CA PHE A 147 -6.35 -57.67 -1.08
C PHE A 147 -6.18 -57.84 0.43
N ARG A 148 -6.86 -57.01 1.23
CA ARG A 148 -6.84 -57.13 2.70
C ARG A 148 -7.51 -58.42 3.16
N GLU A 149 -8.63 -58.78 2.55
CA GLU A 149 -9.33 -60.04 2.79
C GLU A 149 -8.49 -61.25 2.36
N SER A 150 -7.82 -61.18 1.21
CA SER A 150 -6.92 -62.24 0.72
C SER A 150 -5.74 -62.49 1.67
N ILE A 151 -5.13 -61.42 2.18
CA ILE A 151 -4.05 -61.51 3.18
C ILE A 151 -4.61 -62.11 4.49
N ALA A 152 -5.76 -61.63 4.96
CA ALA A 152 -6.38 -62.13 6.18
C ALA A 152 -6.79 -63.61 6.07
N ASP A 153 -7.27 -64.06 4.92
CA ASP A 153 -7.63 -65.46 4.66
C ASP A 153 -6.38 -66.35 4.62
N MET A 154 -5.27 -65.85 4.07
CA MET A 154 -3.98 -66.54 4.05
C MET A 154 -3.44 -66.80 5.48
N PHE A 155 -3.62 -65.85 6.40
CA PHE A 155 -3.24 -66.02 7.81
C PHE A 155 -4.20 -66.92 8.60
N LYS A 156 -5.51 -66.90 8.30
CA LYS A 156 -6.51 -67.77 8.95
C LYS A 156 -6.45 -69.22 8.47
N HIS A 157 -6.03 -69.45 7.22
CA HIS A 157 -6.01 -70.76 6.60
C HIS A 157 -4.65 -71.10 5.98
N PRO A 158 -3.56 -71.13 6.78
CA PRO A 158 -2.21 -71.30 6.27
C PRO A 158 -2.00 -72.63 5.54
N ARG A 159 -2.78 -73.68 5.86
CA ARG A 159 -2.70 -74.99 5.20
C ARG A 159 -3.20 -74.97 3.75
N LYS A 160 -4.10 -74.05 3.36
CA LYS A 160 -4.59 -73.92 1.98
C LYS A 160 -3.51 -73.38 1.03
N TYR A 161 -2.57 -72.62 1.56
CA TYR A 161 -1.54 -71.91 0.80
C TYR A 161 -0.14 -72.51 0.98
N GLN A 162 -0.05 -73.71 1.57
CA GLN A 162 1.22 -74.43 1.63
C GLN A 162 1.56 -74.96 0.24
N LEU A 163 2.68 -74.47 -0.32
CA LEU A 163 3.23 -75.00 -1.55
C LEU A 163 3.58 -76.49 -1.34
N PRO A 164 3.23 -77.39 -2.28
CA PRO A 164 3.56 -78.80 -2.16
C PRO A 164 5.08 -78.95 -2.07
N ARG A 165 5.54 -79.50 -0.94
CA ARG A 165 6.96 -79.83 -0.76
C ARG A 165 7.33 -80.89 -1.80
N LYS A 166 8.08 -80.48 -2.82
CA LYS A 166 8.73 -81.42 -3.74
C LYS A 166 9.69 -82.28 -2.91
N LYS A 167 9.50 -83.61 -2.97
CA LYS A 167 10.42 -84.61 -2.44
C LYS A 167 11.59 -84.79 -3.40
#